data_AF-S5ZS52-F1
#
_entry.id   AF-S5ZS52-F1
#
_cell.length_a   1.000
_cell.length_b   1.000
_cell.length_c   1.000
_cell.angle_alpha   90.00
_cell.angle_beta   90.00
_cell.angle_gamma   90.00
#
_symmetry.space_group_name_H-M   'P 1'
#
loop_
_entity.id
_entity.type
_entity.pdbx_description
1 polymer ?
#
loop_
_entity_poly.entity_id
_entity_poly.type
_entity_poly.pdbx_seq_one_letter_code
_entity_poly.pdbx_strand_id
1 'polypeptide(L)'
;MVQITELEKQVLKQEYPQLSLSDDLDIERYFELRKTGFMNEALSLYNEKLKRKYPDEKMRVELMSCYRQKSPRFQELLTQNLITLAQKTIVQIKHIISFITEKISNLNPNDVYNVIQQCEHVVSAISNDRFAAISFTQKFSRYAAILNFKENAMKKSAELIRLYVTDTLSSVNEYKAEQEELALRKRQAAVYRPKPAFDFSKIIFTKEQTEAIIIPETIKSVEDKVIAYMLKYWPMYSNSAFENAVLLYSRKYKTNHFNIFQAVKIGRYRGWKDEEIIQAVLLNIVSGYYYSISGDLYLQRQWSKVKATLPQPGQKSIQNAETRKALPPPKENLQKALPPAKQKTVSADVDKDKKERKKTKEIKPKIKKVKTQKKISENKKTEEKLQKNKTVPKTPKLFVFKKREKPILPSQPELKPAGSIAEIIQLMTGSSYKLHKGMFFENIRTSIRKELDKQTVQTVSVFKSEYVDAENLIYDFFEENYDNPFQNWEVSEQHKAIEKLGFILPSIEPIIKDWIREKL
;
A
#
# COMPACT_ATOMS: atom_id res chain seq x y z
N MET A 1 -12.28 -33.37 -39.41
CA MET A 1 -11.66 -33.62 -38.09
C MET A 1 -12.06 -32.49 -37.15
N VAL A 2 -12.61 -32.81 -35.99
CA VAL A 2 -12.87 -31.79 -34.96
C VAL A 2 -11.56 -31.54 -34.22
N GLN A 3 -11.10 -30.28 -34.14
CA GLN A 3 -9.86 -29.92 -33.46
C GLN A 3 -10.17 -29.07 -32.23
N ILE A 4 -9.52 -29.39 -31.10
CA ILE A 4 -9.62 -28.57 -29.88
C ILE A 4 -8.97 -27.21 -30.16
N THR A 5 -9.71 -26.13 -29.89
CA THR A 5 -9.20 -24.75 -30.04
C THR A 5 -8.07 -24.47 -29.03
N GLU A 6 -7.20 -23.50 -29.32
CA GLU A 6 -6.11 -23.14 -28.40
C GLU A 6 -6.65 -22.65 -27.04
N LEU A 7 -7.79 -21.96 -27.05
CA LEU A 7 -8.46 -21.47 -25.84
C LEU A 7 -8.95 -22.63 -24.96
N GLU A 8 -9.62 -23.63 -25.55
CA GLU A 8 -10.04 -24.84 -24.84
C GLU A 8 -8.83 -25.62 -24.29
N LYS A 9 -7.72 -25.73 -25.05
CA LYS A 9 -6.46 -26.35 -24.56
C LYS A 9 -5.87 -25.61 -23.36
N GLN A 10 -5.88 -24.27 -23.37
CA GLN A 10 -5.38 -23.46 -22.26
C GLN A 10 -6.24 -23.64 -20.99
N VAL A 11 -7.57 -23.57 -21.12
CA VAL A 11 -8.49 -23.78 -19.99
C VAL A 11 -8.35 -25.19 -19.40
N LEU A 12 -8.33 -26.22 -20.25
CA LEU A 12 -8.15 -27.61 -19.80
C LEU A 12 -6.82 -27.83 -19.07
N LYS A 13 -5.70 -27.29 -19.59
CA LYS A 13 -4.39 -27.42 -18.94
C LYS A 13 -4.32 -26.69 -17.60
N GLN A 14 -5.05 -25.58 -17.43
CA GLN A 14 -5.03 -24.79 -16.21
C GLN A 14 -5.93 -25.38 -15.11
N GLU A 15 -7.06 -26.01 -15.46
CA GLU A 15 -7.92 -26.72 -14.49
C GLU A 15 -7.47 -28.17 -14.23
N TYR A 16 -6.90 -28.85 -15.23
CA TYR A 16 -6.45 -30.24 -15.16
C TYR A 16 -5.01 -30.40 -15.67
N PRO A 17 -3.97 -29.99 -14.90
CA PRO A 17 -2.57 -30.07 -15.36
C PRO A 17 -2.08 -31.48 -15.71
N GLN A 18 -2.69 -32.52 -15.15
CA GLN A 18 -2.37 -33.93 -15.38
C GLN A 18 -3.12 -34.54 -16.59
N LEU A 19 -3.94 -33.76 -17.30
CA LEU A 19 -4.74 -34.24 -18.43
C LEU A 19 -3.91 -34.23 -19.72
N SER A 20 -3.60 -35.41 -20.24
CA SER A 20 -3.10 -35.54 -21.61
C SER A 20 -4.22 -35.24 -22.62
N LEU A 21 -3.85 -34.58 -23.72
CA LEU A 21 -4.75 -34.24 -24.83
C LEU A 21 -4.81 -35.33 -25.91
N SER A 22 -3.85 -36.26 -25.88
CA SER A 22 -3.65 -37.30 -26.91
C SER A 22 -4.11 -38.67 -26.40
N ASP A 23 -3.83 -38.99 -25.15
CA ASP A 23 -3.95 -40.35 -24.61
C ASP A 23 -4.56 -40.32 -23.20
N ASP A 24 -5.05 -41.46 -22.74
CA ASP A 24 -5.57 -41.60 -21.38
C ASP A 24 -4.86 -42.72 -20.62
N LEU A 25 -3.96 -42.32 -19.72
CA LEU A 25 -3.20 -43.19 -18.83
C LEU A 25 -4.10 -44.08 -17.94
N ASP A 26 -5.31 -43.63 -17.57
CA ASP A 26 -6.23 -44.47 -16.80
C ASP A 26 -6.84 -45.58 -17.68
N ILE A 27 -7.06 -45.34 -18.99
CA ILE A 27 -7.53 -46.36 -19.94
C ILE A 27 -6.42 -47.35 -20.26
N GLU A 28 -5.19 -46.85 -20.50
CA GLU A 28 -4.01 -47.68 -20.70
C GLU A 28 -3.79 -48.63 -19.52
N ARG A 29 -3.70 -48.06 -18.31
CA ARG A 29 -3.52 -48.82 -17.07
C ARG A 29 -4.65 -49.84 -16.82
N TYR A 30 -5.90 -49.52 -17.18
CA TYR A 30 -6.99 -50.49 -17.12
C TYR A 30 -6.70 -51.74 -17.96
N PHE A 31 -6.24 -51.56 -19.21
CA PHE A 31 -5.91 -52.68 -20.09
C PHE A 31 -4.64 -53.41 -19.69
N GLU A 32 -3.65 -52.72 -19.10
CA GLU A 32 -2.45 -53.35 -18.52
C GLU A 32 -2.77 -54.24 -17.32
N LEU A 33 -3.55 -53.75 -16.35
CA LEU A 33 -4.02 -54.53 -15.19
C LEU A 33 -4.83 -55.76 -15.64
N ARG A 34 -5.63 -55.61 -16.71
CA ARG A 34 -6.41 -56.71 -17.28
C ARG A 34 -5.54 -57.75 -18.02
N LYS A 35 -4.41 -57.35 -18.62
CA LYS A 35 -3.45 -58.26 -19.26
C LYS A 35 -2.59 -59.01 -18.24
N THR A 36 -2.24 -58.35 -17.13
CA THR A 36 -1.38 -58.90 -16.06
C THR A 36 -2.14 -59.75 -15.05
N GLY A 37 -3.48 -59.74 -15.09
CA GLY A 37 -4.34 -60.61 -14.26
C GLY A 37 -4.92 -59.94 -13.00
N PHE A 38 -4.58 -58.67 -12.73
CA PHE A 38 -5.09 -57.89 -11.58
C PHE A 38 -6.53 -57.38 -11.81
N MET A 39 -7.46 -58.31 -12.00
CA MET A 39 -8.85 -58.03 -12.39
C MET A 39 -9.60 -57.15 -11.38
N ASN A 40 -9.37 -57.34 -10.07
CA ASN A 40 -10.03 -56.55 -9.02
C ASN A 40 -9.58 -55.08 -9.06
N GLU A 41 -8.29 -54.82 -9.29
CA GLU A 41 -7.75 -53.47 -9.41
C GLU A 41 -8.23 -52.78 -10.70
N ALA A 42 -8.28 -53.52 -11.82
CA ALA A 42 -8.86 -53.00 -13.06
C ALA A 42 -10.34 -52.60 -12.88
N LEU A 43 -11.13 -53.40 -12.15
CA LEU A 43 -12.53 -53.09 -11.86
C LEU A 43 -12.70 -51.93 -10.88
N SER A 44 -11.85 -51.80 -9.85
CA SER A 44 -11.83 -50.61 -8.97
C SER A 44 -11.52 -49.35 -9.77
N LEU A 45 -10.44 -49.36 -10.58
CA LEU A 45 -10.05 -48.23 -11.41
C LEU A 45 -11.16 -47.83 -12.41
N TYR A 46 -11.84 -48.80 -13.02
CA TYR A 46 -12.97 -48.52 -13.91
C TYR A 46 -14.14 -47.85 -13.18
N ASN A 47 -14.55 -48.39 -12.04
CA ASN A 47 -15.71 -47.91 -11.28
C ASN A 47 -15.45 -46.57 -10.57
N GLU A 48 -14.24 -46.34 -10.07
CA GLU A 48 -13.89 -45.14 -9.32
C GLU A 48 -13.45 -43.98 -10.21
N LYS A 49 -12.61 -44.22 -11.23
CA LYS A 49 -12.07 -43.18 -12.11
C LYS A 49 -12.80 -43.09 -13.43
N LEU A 50 -12.73 -44.14 -14.26
CA LEU A 50 -13.19 -44.07 -15.66
C LEU A 50 -14.70 -43.77 -15.76
N LYS A 51 -15.50 -44.32 -14.84
CA LYS A 51 -16.95 -44.02 -14.76
C LYS A 51 -17.26 -42.57 -14.34
N ARG A 52 -16.39 -41.91 -13.57
CA ARG A 52 -16.52 -40.49 -13.20
C ARG A 52 -16.01 -39.56 -14.31
N LYS A 53 -14.91 -39.94 -14.97
CA LYS A 53 -14.27 -39.21 -16.08
C LYS A 53 -15.13 -39.23 -17.35
N TYR A 54 -15.77 -40.37 -17.63
CA TYR A 54 -16.67 -40.59 -18.75
C TYR A 54 -18.03 -41.08 -18.24
N PRO A 55 -18.96 -40.17 -17.85
CA PRO A 55 -20.26 -40.56 -17.31
C PRO A 55 -21.11 -41.38 -18.30
N ASP A 56 -21.13 -40.97 -19.56
CA ASP A 56 -21.95 -41.57 -20.62
C ASP A 56 -21.51 -42.99 -20.96
N GLU A 57 -22.38 -43.96 -20.68
CA GLU A 57 -22.06 -45.38 -20.79
C GLU A 57 -21.76 -45.83 -22.22
N LYS A 58 -22.60 -45.44 -23.19
CA LYS A 58 -22.41 -45.79 -24.60
C LYS A 58 -21.05 -45.28 -25.11
N MET A 59 -20.76 -44.01 -24.83
CA MET A 59 -19.51 -43.37 -25.24
C MET A 59 -18.29 -43.99 -24.56
N ARG A 60 -18.37 -44.28 -23.25
CA ARG A 60 -17.30 -44.95 -22.49
C ARG A 60 -16.99 -46.35 -23.06
N VAL A 61 -18.01 -47.12 -23.42
CA VAL A 61 -17.84 -48.45 -24.05
C VAL A 61 -17.22 -48.33 -25.44
N GLU A 62 -17.69 -47.39 -26.29
CA GLU A 62 -17.08 -47.14 -27.60
C GLU A 62 -15.62 -46.71 -27.49
N LEU A 63 -15.32 -45.75 -26.61
CA LEU A 63 -13.97 -45.23 -26.36
C LEU A 63 -12.99 -46.36 -25.99
N MET A 64 -13.36 -47.22 -25.03
CA MET A 64 -12.53 -48.35 -24.60
C MET A 64 -12.43 -49.45 -25.67
N SER A 65 -13.48 -49.66 -26.48
CA SER A 65 -13.44 -50.59 -27.61
C SER A 65 -12.47 -50.11 -28.69
N CYS A 66 -12.56 -48.83 -29.09
CA CYS A 66 -11.65 -48.21 -30.06
C CYS A 66 -10.20 -48.22 -29.57
N TYR A 67 -9.95 -47.96 -28.28
CA TYR A 67 -8.61 -48.08 -27.68
C TYR A 67 -8.08 -49.52 -27.76
N ARG A 68 -8.88 -50.53 -27.37
CA ARG A 68 -8.51 -51.95 -27.48
C ARG A 68 -8.16 -52.37 -28.91
N GLN A 69 -8.89 -51.83 -29.89
CA GLN A 69 -8.68 -52.09 -31.32
C GLN A 69 -7.57 -51.24 -31.96
N LYS A 70 -6.94 -50.32 -31.21
CA LYS A 70 -6.00 -49.30 -31.74
C LYS A 70 -6.58 -48.52 -32.94
N SER A 71 -7.89 -48.26 -32.91
CA SER A 71 -8.58 -47.57 -34.01
C SER A 71 -8.30 -46.06 -33.97
N PRO A 72 -8.07 -45.39 -35.12
CA PRO A 72 -7.89 -43.94 -35.17
C PRO A 72 -9.11 -43.16 -34.64
N ARG A 73 -10.31 -43.77 -34.67
CA ARG A 73 -11.55 -43.22 -34.09
C ARG A 73 -11.46 -42.97 -32.58
N PHE A 74 -10.51 -43.60 -31.87
CA PHE A 74 -10.25 -43.29 -30.45
C PHE A 74 -9.89 -41.82 -30.25
N GLN A 75 -9.00 -41.26 -31.08
CA GLN A 75 -8.58 -39.86 -31.00
C GLN A 75 -9.76 -38.91 -31.25
N GLU A 76 -10.64 -39.25 -32.18
CA GLU A 76 -11.84 -38.46 -32.49
C GLU A 76 -12.85 -38.45 -31.33
N LEU A 77 -13.11 -39.61 -30.70
CA LEU A 77 -13.97 -39.70 -29.53
C LEU A 77 -13.37 -39.05 -28.27
N LEU A 78 -12.04 -39.11 -28.10
CA LEU A 78 -11.34 -38.45 -27.01
C LEU A 78 -11.36 -36.93 -27.17
N THR A 79 -11.05 -36.42 -28.36
CA THR A 79 -11.12 -34.97 -28.65
C THR A 79 -12.53 -34.41 -28.50
N GLN A 80 -13.57 -35.13 -28.93
CA GLN A 80 -14.97 -34.75 -28.67
C GLN A 80 -15.31 -34.68 -27.17
N ASN A 81 -14.84 -35.63 -26.36
CA ASN A 81 -14.96 -35.59 -24.90
C ASN A 81 -14.28 -34.35 -24.32
N LEU A 82 -13.04 -34.07 -24.73
CA LEU A 82 -12.26 -32.94 -24.25
C LEU A 82 -12.91 -31.60 -24.61
N ILE A 83 -13.50 -31.47 -25.79
CA ILE A 83 -14.27 -30.27 -26.19
C ILE A 83 -15.51 -30.09 -25.32
N THR A 84 -16.31 -31.15 -25.13
CA THR A 84 -17.50 -31.09 -24.25
C THR A 84 -17.13 -30.71 -22.82
N LEU A 85 -16.03 -31.26 -22.29
CA LEU A 85 -15.48 -30.91 -20.97
C LEU A 85 -15.02 -29.45 -20.92
N ALA A 86 -14.26 -29.00 -21.91
CA ALA A 86 -13.78 -27.62 -22.00
C ALA A 86 -14.96 -26.64 -22.05
N GLN A 87 -15.95 -26.87 -22.91
CA GLN A 87 -17.14 -26.02 -23.02
C GLN A 87 -17.93 -25.97 -21.71
N LYS A 88 -18.11 -27.11 -21.03
CA LYS A 88 -18.76 -27.16 -19.71
C LYS A 88 -18.00 -26.34 -18.66
N THR A 89 -16.67 -26.49 -18.58
CA THR A 89 -15.85 -25.69 -17.64
C THR A 89 -15.88 -24.20 -17.99
N ILE A 90 -15.83 -23.82 -19.27
CA ILE A 90 -15.94 -22.42 -19.73
C ILE A 90 -17.29 -21.80 -19.33
N VAL A 91 -18.40 -22.54 -19.45
CA VAL A 91 -19.72 -22.07 -19.01
C VAL A 91 -19.75 -21.86 -17.49
N GLN A 92 -19.20 -22.79 -16.70
CA GLN A 92 -19.08 -22.66 -15.25
C GLN A 92 -18.22 -21.44 -14.86
N ILE A 93 -17.07 -21.26 -15.51
CA ILE A 93 -16.16 -20.12 -15.30
C ILE A 93 -16.87 -18.78 -15.62
N LYS A 94 -17.60 -18.69 -16.75
CA LYS A 94 -18.38 -17.50 -17.12
C LYS A 94 -19.52 -17.20 -16.12
N HIS A 95 -20.12 -18.23 -15.53
CA HIS A 95 -21.15 -18.07 -14.50
C HIS A 95 -20.55 -17.51 -13.21
N ILE A 96 -19.40 -18.04 -12.74
CA ILE A 96 -18.68 -17.53 -11.56
C ILE A 96 -18.22 -16.09 -11.77
N ILE A 97 -17.63 -15.77 -12.93
CA ILE A 97 -17.23 -14.39 -13.28
C ILE A 97 -18.46 -13.47 -13.27
N SER A 98 -19.60 -13.93 -13.79
CA SER A 98 -20.84 -13.13 -13.78
C SER A 98 -21.35 -12.86 -12.37
N PHE A 99 -21.42 -13.88 -11.52
CA PHE A 99 -21.80 -13.74 -10.11
C PHE A 99 -20.94 -12.72 -9.35
N ILE A 100 -19.61 -12.80 -9.49
CA ILE A 100 -18.69 -11.89 -8.79
C ILE A 100 -18.83 -10.47 -9.34
N THR A 101 -18.85 -10.31 -10.68
CA THR A 101 -18.92 -8.98 -11.31
C THR A 101 -20.26 -8.29 -11.05
N GLU A 102 -21.39 -8.98 -11.13
CA GLU A 102 -22.71 -8.38 -10.90
C GLU A 102 -22.90 -7.87 -9.47
N LYS A 103 -22.19 -8.47 -8.50
CA LYS A 103 -22.18 -8.02 -7.10
C LYS A 103 -21.28 -6.82 -6.84
N ILE A 104 -20.18 -6.66 -7.58
CA ILE A 104 -19.10 -5.72 -7.23
C ILE A 104 -18.86 -4.62 -8.27
N SER A 105 -19.01 -4.88 -9.57
CA SER A 105 -18.59 -3.94 -10.61
C SER A 105 -19.43 -2.67 -10.71
N ASN A 106 -20.64 -2.69 -10.14
CA ASN A 106 -21.62 -1.61 -10.21
C ASN A 106 -21.70 -0.81 -8.90
N LEU A 107 -20.83 -1.08 -7.93
CA LEU A 107 -20.83 -0.39 -6.65
C LEU A 107 -20.20 0.99 -6.77
N ASN A 108 -20.82 1.97 -6.11
CA ASN A 108 -20.26 3.31 -5.98
C ASN A 108 -19.10 3.26 -4.97
N PRO A 109 -17.85 3.62 -5.34
CA PRO A 109 -16.72 3.58 -4.41
C PRO A 109 -16.88 4.48 -3.18
N ASN A 110 -17.76 5.48 -3.25
CA ASN A 110 -18.06 6.38 -2.13
C ASN A 110 -19.00 5.74 -1.08
N ASP A 111 -19.70 4.65 -1.42
CA ASP A 111 -20.58 3.90 -0.50
C ASP A 111 -19.81 2.74 0.15
N VAL A 112 -18.89 3.11 1.05
CA VAL A 112 -17.95 2.18 1.69
C VAL A 112 -18.67 1.03 2.42
N TYR A 113 -19.82 1.30 3.05
CA TYR A 113 -20.60 0.29 3.76
C TYR A 113 -21.12 -0.80 2.82
N ASN A 114 -21.71 -0.41 1.68
CA ASN A 114 -22.23 -1.35 0.69
C ASN A 114 -21.09 -2.10 -0.03
N VAL A 115 -19.95 -1.45 -0.30
CA VAL A 115 -18.74 -2.10 -0.80
C VAL A 115 -18.28 -3.21 0.14
N ILE A 116 -18.17 -2.93 1.44
CA ILE A 116 -17.82 -3.92 2.47
C ILE A 116 -18.85 -5.06 2.50
N GLN A 117 -20.15 -4.75 2.52
CA GLN A 117 -21.22 -5.75 2.61
C GLN A 117 -21.24 -6.72 1.41
N GLN A 118 -21.09 -6.21 0.18
CA GLN A 118 -21.02 -7.09 -1.00
C GLN A 118 -19.70 -7.86 -1.06
N CYS A 119 -18.58 -7.28 -0.63
CA CYS A 119 -17.31 -8.00 -0.57
C CYS A 119 -17.38 -9.17 0.42
N GLU A 120 -17.92 -8.96 1.63
CA GLU A 120 -18.08 -10.05 2.61
C GLU A 120 -19.05 -11.13 2.11
N HIS A 121 -20.16 -10.76 1.44
CA HIS A 121 -21.06 -11.73 0.81
C HIS A 121 -20.35 -12.56 -0.28
N VAL A 122 -19.45 -11.97 -1.07
CA VAL A 122 -18.70 -12.71 -2.10
C VAL A 122 -17.60 -13.57 -1.49
N VAL A 123 -16.88 -13.06 -0.48
CA VAL A 123 -15.81 -13.79 0.22
C VAL A 123 -16.36 -15.01 0.96
N SER A 124 -17.41 -14.84 1.77
CA SER A 124 -18.08 -15.93 2.48
C SER A 124 -18.75 -16.96 1.55
N ALA A 125 -19.16 -16.58 0.34
CA ALA A 125 -19.64 -17.51 -0.68
C ALA A 125 -18.53 -18.33 -1.36
N ILE A 126 -17.26 -17.90 -1.26
CA ILE A 126 -16.10 -18.59 -1.85
C ILE A 126 -15.48 -19.58 -0.86
N SER A 127 -15.23 -19.15 0.39
CA SER A 127 -14.53 -19.94 1.40
C SER A 127 -14.77 -19.38 2.80
N ASN A 128 -14.65 -20.25 3.82
CA ASN A 128 -14.58 -19.83 5.21
C ASN A 128 -13.28 -19.07 5.53
N ASP A 129 -12.20 -19.35 4.78
CA ASP A 129 -10.95 -18.59 4.85
C ASP A 129 -11.03 -17.38 3.89
N ARG A 130 -10.95 -16.18 4.45
CA ARG A 130 -10.96 -14.92 3.69
C ARG A 130 -9.76 -14.80 2.75
N PHE A 131 -8.57 -15.28 3.12
CA PHE A 131 -7.37 -15.17 2.29
C PHE A 131 -7.43 -16.06 1.04
N ALA A 132 -8.04 -17.25 1.13
CA ALA A 132 -8.34 -18.09 -0.03
C ALA A 132 -9.16 -17.37 -1.11
N ALA A 133 -10.04 -16.42 -0.73
CA ALA A 133 -10.82 -15.65 -1.71
C ALA A 133 -9.94 -14.75 -2.60
N ILE A 134 -8.76 -14.32 -2.14
CA ILE A 134 -7.80 -13.57 -2.97
C ILE A 134 -7.26 -14.46 -4.09
N SER A 135 -6.76 -15.65 -3.77
CA SER A 135 -6.19 -16.56 -4.77
C SER A 135 -7.25 -17.04 -5.77
N PHE A 136 -8.47 -17.31 -5.27
CA PHE A 136 -9.63 -17.65 -6.09
C PHE A 136 -9.99 -16.54 -7.08
N THR A 137 -10.21 -15.32 -6.60
CA THR A 137 -10.62 -14.19 -7.46
C THR A 137 -9.53 -13.80 -8.46
N GLN A 138 -8.25 -13.92 -8.10
CA GLN A 138 -7.14 -13.79 -9.04
C GLN A 138 -7.16 -14.88 -10.13
N LYS A 139 -7.44 -16.15 -9.79
CA LYS A 139 -7.60 -17.24 -10.76
C LYS A 139 -8.69 -16.90 -11.79
N PHE A 140 -9.86 -16.45 -11.33
CA PHE A 140 -10.97 -16.05 -12.21
C PHE A 140 -10.70 -14.75 -12.99
N SER A 141 -9.91 -13.81 -12.46
CA SER A 141 -9.43 -12.66 -13.24
C SER A 141 -8.50 -13.06 -14.39
N ARG A 142 -7.68 -14.10 -14.23
CA ARG A 142 -6.86 -14.65 -15.34
C ARG A 142 -7.74 -15.31 -16.40
N TYR A 143 -8.74 -16.11 -15.98
CA TYR A 143 -9.69 -16.70 -16.92
C TYR A 143 -10.52 -15.65 -17.67
N ALA A 144 -10.91 -14.56 -17.02
CA ALA A 144 -11.64 -13.46 -17.66
C ALA A 144 -10.84 -12.83 -18.82
N ALA A 145 -9.51 -12.72 -18.68
CA ALA A 145 -8.62 -12.26 -19.75
C ALA A 145 -8.47 -13.32 -20.86
N ILE A 146 -8.19 -14.58 -20.51
CA ILE A 146 -8.07 -15.70 -21.49
C ILE A 146 -9.35 -15.87 -22.33
N LEU A 147 -10.53 -15.68 -21.71
CA LEU A 147 -11.84 -15.81 -22.35
C LEU A 147 -12.36 -14.51 -22.99
N ASN A 148 -11.63 -13.38 -22.87
CA ASN A 148 -12.09 -12.04 -23.23
C ASN A 148 -13.50 -11.71 -22.68
N PHE A 149 -13.82 -12.16 -21.46
CA PHE A 149 -15.16 -12.10 -20.89
C PHE A 149 -15.19 -11.29 -19.59
N LYS A 150 -15.84 -10.12 -19.61
CA LYS A 150 -15.97 -9.18 -18.48
C LYS A 150 -14.61 -8.84 -17.81
N GLU A 151 -13.49 -8.88 -18.55
CA GLU A 151 -12.12 -8.74 -18.02
C GLU A 151 -11.93 -7.55 -17.07
N ASN A 152 -12.19 -6.33 -17.54
CA ASN A 152 -12.04 -5.11 -16.74
C ASN A 152 -12.90 -5.09 -15.48
N ALA A 153 -14.12 -5.65 -15.54
CA ALA A 153 -15.02 -5.75 -14.39
C ALA A 153 -14.52 -6.78 -13.38
N MET A 154 -14.06 -7.95 -13.85
CA MET A 154 -13.52 -9.01 -13.00
C MET A 154 -12.21 -8.58 -12.34
N LYS A 155 -11.33 -7.89 -13.07
CA LYS A 155 -10.07 -7.33 -12.54
C LYS A 155 -10.32 -6.31 -11.43
N LYS A 156 -11.24 -5.35 -11.65
CA LYS A 156 -11.69 -4.40 -10.60
C LYS A 156 -12.28 -5.13 -9.39
N SER A 157 -13.06 -6.19 -9.61
CA SER A 157 -13.69 -6.96 -8.53
C SER A 157 -12.64 -7.74 -7.71
N ALA A 158 -11.66 -8.36 -8.36
CA ALA A 158 -10.55 -9.05 -7.70
C ALA A 158 -9.62 -8.08 -6.94
N GLU A 159 -9.39 -6.87 -7.47
CA GLU A 159 -8.73 -5.79 -6.72
C GLU A 159 -9.53 -5.42 -5.47
N LEU A 160 -10.82 -5.09 -5.59
CA LEU A 160 -11.66 -4.70 -4.45
C LEU A 160 -11.72 -5.78 -3.36
N ILE A 161 -11.87 -7.06 -3.72
CA ILE A 161 -11.82 -8.17 -2.77
C ILE A 161 -10.44 -8.28 -2.10
N ARG A 162 -9.34 -8.09 -2.85
CA ARG A 162 -7.99 -8.07 -2.26
C ARG A 162 -7.84 -6.92 -1.25
N LEU A 163 -8.34 -5.72 -1.58
CA LEU A 163 -8.30 -4.55 -0.70
C LEU A 163 -9.13 -4.76 0.57
N TYR A 164 -10.32 -5.35 0.43
CA TYR A 164 -11.18 -5.73 1.54
C TYR A 164 -10.50 -6.75 2.47
N VAL A 165 -10.02 -7.87 1.93
CA VAL A 165 -9.41 -8.95 2.74
C VAL A 165 -8.08 -8.56 3.40
N THR A 166 -7.39 -7.55 2.86
CA THR A 166 -6.13 -7.04 3.45
C THR A 166 -6.32 -5.78 4.30
N ASP A 167 -7.57 -5.35 4.53
CA ASP A 167 -7.92 -4.10 5.24
C ASP A 167 -7.23 -2.83 4.68
N THR A 168 -6.76 -2.88 3.42
CA THR A 168 -6.07 -1.76 2.73
C THR A 168 -7.00 -0.87 1.90
N LEU A 169 -8.33 -0.99 2.09
CA LEU A 169 -9.31 -0.25 1.29
C LEU A 169 -9.14 1.28 1.41
N SER A 170 -8.81 1.78 2.61
CA SER A 170 -8.52 3.21 2.82
C SER A 170 -7.21 3.65 2.16
N SER A 171 -6.11 2.95 2.43
CA SER A 171 -4.77 3.31 1.93
C SER A 171 -4.63 3.19 0.41
N VAL A 172 -5.41 2.32 -0.25
CA VAL A 172 -5.42 2.23 -1.72
C VAL A 172 -6.44 3.17 -2.38
N ASN A 173 -7.47 3.63 -1.67
CA ASN A 173 -8.27 4.76 -2.15
C ASN A 173 -7.44 6.05 -2.14
N GLU A 174 -6.65 6.28 -1.09
CA GLU A 174 -5.66 7.38 -1.02
C GLU A 174 -4.64 7.27 -2.15
N TYR A 175 -4.03 6.09 -2.35
CA TYR A 175 -3.11 5.86 -3.47
C TYR A 175 -3.75 6.02 -4.86
N LYS A 176 -5.00 5.57 -5.06
CA LYS A 176 -5.72 5.77 -6.33
C LYS A 176 -6.05 7.24 -6.57
N ALA A 177 -6.46 7.99 -5.54
CA ALA A 177 -6.63 9.43 -5.62
C ALA A 177 -5.32 10.15 -5.96
N GLU A 178 -4.20 9.77 -5.33
CA GLU A 178 -2.88 10.31 -5.64
C GLU A 178 -2.46 10.01 -7.09
N GLN A 179 -2.68 8.78 -7.59
CA GLN A 179 -2.40 8.43 -8.99
C GLN A 179 -3.31 9.18 -9.98
N GLU A 180 -4.58 9.43 -9.63
CA GLU A 180 -5.50 10.22 -10.44
C GLU A 180 -5.13 11.72 -10.45
N GLU A 181 -4.74 12.30 -9.31
CA GLU A 181 -4.17 13.65 -9.24
C GLU A 181 -2.89 13.77 -10.08
N LEU A 182 -1.97 12.79 -9.98
CA LEU A 182 -0.75 12.76 -10.78
C LEU A 182 -1.05 12.63 -12.29
N ALA A 183 -2.08 11.86 -12.67
CA ALA A 183 -2.53 11.75 -14.05
C ALA A 183 -3.20 13.05 -14.55
N LEU A 184 -4.02 13.70 -13.72
CA LEU A 184 -4.62 15.01 -14.00
C LEU A 184 -3.55 16.09 -14.15
N ARG A 185 -2.56 16.13 -13.25
CA ARG A 185 -1.42 17.05 -13.29
C ARG A 185 -0.56 16.84 -14.54
N LYS A 186 -0.33 15.59 -14.96
CA LYS A 186 0.33 15.25 -16.24
C LYS A 186 -0.50 15.72 -17.45
N ARG A 187 -1.83 15.56 -17.43
CA ARG A 187 -2.72 16.06 -18.50
C ARG A 187 -2.73 17.59 -18.56
N GLN A 188 -2.81 18.28 -17.43
CA GLN A 188 -2.74 19.74 -17.35
C GLN A 188 -1.38 20.26 -17.86
N ALA A 189 -0.28 19.61 -17.49
CA ALA A 189 1.05 19.92 -18.01
C ALA A 189 1.18 19.69 -19.54
N ALA A 190 0.48 18.70 -20.10
CA ALA A 190 0.46 18.45 -21.54
C ALA A 190 -0.40 19.46 -22.33
N VAL A 191 -1.44 20.03 -21.69
CA VAL A 191 -2.29 21.10 -22.26
C VAL A 191 -1.59 22.46 -22.19
N TYR A 192 -0.74 22.69 -21.18
CA TYR A 192 0.02 23.93 -21.05
C TYR A 192 1.19 24.00 -22.05
N ARG A 193 0.91 24.55 -23.24
CA ARG A 193 1.96 25.04 -24.15
C ARG A 193 2.27 26.51 -23.82
N PRO A 194 3.42 26.86 -23.24
CA PRO A 194 3.80 28.26 -23.09
C PRO A 194 3.91 28.91 -24.47
N LYS A 195 3.57 30.20 -24.57
CA LYS A 195 3.78 30.99 -25.79
C LYS A 195 5.27 30.91 -26.21
N PRO A 196 5.59 30.89 -27.52
CA PRO A 196 6.97 30.75 -27.97
C PRO A 196 7.83 31.84 -27.32
N ALA A 197 8.91 31.41 -26.67
CA ALA A 197 9.85 32.31 -26.02
C ALA A 197 10.49 33.25 -27.04
N PHE A 198 10.92 34.42 -26.54
CA PHE A 198 11.63 35.46 -27.27
C PHE A 198 12.62 34.91 -28.32
N ASP A 199 12.52 35.40 -29.56
CA ASP A 199 13.36 34.93 -30.67
C ASP A 199 14.81 35.43 -30.53
N PHE A 200 15.65 34.59 -29.92
CA PHE A 200 17.07 34.87 -29.65
C PHE A 200 17.91 35.08 -30.92
N SER A 201 17.38 34.74 -32.11
CA SER A 201 18.07 34.92 -33.40
C SER A 201 18.36 36.38 -33.72
N LYS A 202 17.54 37.30 -33.20
CA LYS A 202 17.63 38.75 -33.46
C LYS A 202 18.70 39.47 -32.61
N ILE A 203 19.34 38.78 -31.67
CA ILE A 203 20.34 39.37 -30.77
C ILE A 203 21.71 39.37 -31.46
N ILE A 204 22.27 40.56 -31.68
CA ILE A 204 23.63 40.76 -32.18
C ILE A 204 24.53 41.13 -30.99
N PHE A 205 25.63 40.39 -30.81
CA PHE A 205 26.65 40.70 -29.81
C PHE A 205 27.80 41.47 -30.46
N THR A 206 28.36 42.47 -29.78
CA THR A 206 29.59 43.11 -30.23
C THR A 206 30.80 42.21 -29.97
N LYS A 207 31.91 42.42 -30.70
CA LYS A 207 33.14 41.64 -30.49
C LYS A 207 33.64 41.74 -29.04
N GLU A 208 33.63 42.94 -28.49
CA GLU A 208 33.94 43.23 -27.08
C GLU A 208 33.06 42.43 -26.10
N GLN A 209 31.75 42.31 -26.36
CA GLN A 209 30.85 41.51 -25.53
C GLN A 209 31.17 40.01 -25.63
N THR A 210 31.50 39.50 -26.82
CA THR A 210 31.92 38.09 -26.96
C THR A 210 33.27 37.83 -26.29
N GLU A 211 34.22 38.75 -26.41
CA GLU A 211 35.53 38.69 -25.75
C GLU A 211 35.42 38.83 -24.22
N ALA A 212 34.42 39.55 -23.70
CA ALA A 212 34.14 39.63 -22.27
C ALA A 212 33.55 38.34 -21.67
N ILE A 213 32.99 37.44 -22.50
CA ILE A 213 32.34 36.18 -22.06
C ILE A 213 33.23 34.96 -22.32
N ILE A 214 33.88 34.88 -23.50
CA ILE A 214 34.61 33.70 -23.96
C ILE A 214 36.07 33.74 -23.49
N ILE A 215 36.66 32.58 -23.20
CA ILE A 215 38.09 32.44 -22.84
C ILE A 215 38.90 32.05 -24.09
N PRO A 216 40.17 32.51 -24.24
CA PRO A 216 41.04 32.08 -25.33
C PRO A 216 41.13 30.56 -25.46
N GLU A 217 40.93 30.05 -26.68
CA GLU A 217 40.97 28.61 -27.01
C GLU A 217 42.36 27.97 -26.84
N THR A 218 43.38 28.77 -26.59
CA THR A 218 44.74 28.33 -26.25
C THR A 218 44.79 27.52 -24.95
N ILE A 219 43.85 27.74 -24.03
CA ILE A 219 43.77 27.02 -22.75
C ILE A 219 43.01 25.70 -22.96
N LYS A 220 43.74 24.57 -22.91
CA LYS A 220 43.18 23.24 -23.18
C LYS A 220 42.79 22.45 -21.93
N SER A 221 43.55 22.54 -20.84
CA SER A 221 43.28 21.87 -19.54
C SER A 221 41.89 22.27 -19.00
N VAL A 222 41.23 21.35 -18.31
CA VAL A 222 39.93 21.57 -17.65
C VAL A 222 40.11 22.48 -16.44
N GLU A 223 41.18 22.23 -15.69
CA GLU A 223 41.57 22.94 -14.49
C GLU A 223 41.92 24.40 -14.80
N ASP A 224 42.73 24.65 -15.84
CA ASP A 224 43.07 26.00 -16.27
C ASP A 224 41.84 26.77 -16.80
N LYS A 225 40.88 26.08 -17.45
CA LYS A 225 39.60 26.68 -17.84
C LYS A 225 38.78 27.11 -16.63
N VAL A 226 38.73 26.30 -15.57
CA VAL A 226 38.05 26.67 -14.29
C VAL A 226 38.66 27.94 -13.71
N ILE A 227 39.98 27.99 -13.57
CA ILE A 227 40.69 29.18 -13.04
C ILE A 227 40.44 30.41 -13.92
N ALA A 228 40.50 30.26 -15.24
CA ALA A 228 40.29 31.36 -16.18
C ALA A 228 38.82 31.86 -16.20
N TYR A 229 37.81 30.98 -16.04
CA TYR A 229 36.40 31.39 -15.90
C TYR A 229 36.15 32.09 -14.58
N MET A 230 36.71 31.57 -13.48
CA MET A 230 36.63 32.25 -12.19
C MET A 230 37.25 33.63 -12.27
N LEU A 231 38.51 33.76 -12.72
CA LEU A 231 39.20 35.04 -12.93
C LEU A 231 38.33 36.08 -13.65
N LYS A 232 37.69 35.66 -14.74
CA LYS A 232 36.94 36.54 -15.63
C LYS A 232 35.61 37.01 -15.03
N TYR A 233 34.94 36.14 -14.27
CA TYR A 233 33.62 36.43 -13.69
C TYR A 233 33.70 36.95 -12.24
N TRP A 234 34.82 36.72 -11.54
CA TRP A 234 35.06 37.16 -10.16
C TRP A 234 34.85 38.66 -9.90
N PRO A 235 35.34 39.60 -10.76
CA PRO A 235 35.06 41.02 -10.56
C PRO A 235 33.67 41.44 -11.04
N MET A 236 33.04 40.69 -11.95
CA MET A 236 31.77 41.06 -12.61
C MET A 236 30.50 40.56 -11.89
N TYR A 237 30.64 39.84 -10.77
CA TYR A 237 29.53 39.18 -10.05
C TYR A 237 28.36 40.10 -9.63
N SER A 238 28.62 41.40 -9.47
CA SER A 238 27.62 42.42 -9.08
C SER A 238 27.06 43.25 -10.25
N ASN A 239 27.51 42.99 -11.49
CA ASN A 239 27.10 43.75 -12.67
C ASN A 239 25.89 43.10 -13.38
N SER A 240 24.69 43.62 -13.12
CA SER A 240 23.43 43.12 -13.71
C SER A 240 23.37 43.22 -15.24
N ALA A 241 24.08 44.18 -15.85
CA ALA A 241 24.13 44.29 -17.32
C ALA A 241 24.96 43.17 -17.94
N PHE A 242 26.08 42.80 -17.29
CA PHE A 242 26.91 41.67 -17.69
C PHE A 242 26.18 40.34 -17.50
N GLU A 243 25.49 40.15 -16.38
CA GLU A 243 24.65 38.95 -16.13
C GLU A 243 23.61 38.72 -17.23
N ASN A 244 22.89 39.78 -17.64
CA ASN A 244 21.94 39.71 -18.74
C ASN A 244 22.61 39.39 -20.09
N ALA A 245 23.79 39.96 -20.36
CA ALA A 245 24.55 39.64 -21.57
C ALA A 245 24.98 38.16 -21.61
N VAL A 246 25.51 37.63 -20.49
CA VAL A 246 25.89 36.21 -20.36
C VAL A 246 24.66 35.29 -20.49
N LEU A 247 23.51 35.66 -19.92
CA LEU A 247 22.27 34.91 -20.05
C LEU A 247 21.80 34.82 -21.51
N LEU A 248 21.74 35.96 -22.20
CA LEU A 248 21.32 36.01 -23.60
C LEU A 248 22.31 35.26 -24.51
N TYR A 249 23.61 35.34 -24.24
CA TYR A 249 24.65 34.61 -24.96
C TYR A 249 24.49 33.10 -24.77
N SER A 250 24.38 32.64 -23.52
CA SER A 250 24.13 31.25 -23.15
C SER A 250 22.88 30.68 -23.82
N ARG A 251 21.78 31.46 -23.89
CA ARG A 251 20.54 31.05 -24.55
C ARG A 251 20.65 31.00 -26.07
N LYS A 252 21.34 31.96 -26.70
CA LYS A 252 21.54 31.99 -28.16
C LYS A 252 22.43 30.83 -28.65
N TYR A 253 23.55 30.59 -27.97
CA TYR A 253 24.55 29.60 -28.39
C TYR A 253 24.41 28.23 -27.69
N LYS A 254 23.43 28.07 -26.78
CA LYS A 254 23.17 26.85 -25.99
C LYS A 254 24.39 26.38 -25.17
N THR A 255 25.10 27.34 -24.56
CA THR A 255 26.35 27.12 -23.82
C THR A 255 26.17 27.35 -22.31
N ASN A 256 27.00 26.70 -21.49
CA ASN A 256 26.86 26.72 -20.01
C ASN A 256 27.39 27.98 -19.30
N HIS A 257 27.86 29.02 -20.03
CA HIS A 257 28.52 30.19 -19.42
C HIS A 257 27.67 30.91 -18.36
N PHE A 258 26.34 30.93 -18.53
CA PHE A 258 25.44 31.51 -17.52
C PHE A 258 25.43 30.72 -16.21
N ASN A 259 25.45 29.38 -16.27
CA ASN A 259 25.50 28.56 -15.06
C ASN A 259 26.86 28.70 -14.35
N ILE A 260 27.95 28.83 -15.12
CA ILE A 260 29.29 29.11 -14.60
C ILE A 260 29.34 30.47 -13.88
N PHE A 261 28.82 31.54 -14.52
CA PHE A 261 28.70 32.85 -13.89
C PHE A 261 27.82 32.81 -12.63
N GLN A 262 26.70 32.10 -12.70
CA GLN A 262 25.76 31.99 -11.58
C GLN A 262 26.34 31.22 -10.38
N ALA A 263 27.18 30.20 -10.62
CA ALA A 263 27.92 29.52 -9.56
C ALA A 263 28.86 30.48 -8.81
N VAL A 264 29.66 31.27 -9.54
CA VAL A 264 30.53 32.31 -8.96
C VAL A 264 29.69 33.36 -8.22
N LYS A 265 28.61 33.85 -8.83
CA LYS A 265 27.72 34.85 -8.22
C LYS A 265 27.10 34.35 -6.92
N ILE A 266 26.46 33.18 -6.92
CA ILE A 266 25.83 32.61 -5.70
C ILE A 266 26.87 32.38 -4.61
N GLY A 267 28.03 31.80 -4.95
CA GLY A 267 29.11 31.56 -3.98
C GLY A 267 29.63 32.85 -3.34
N ARG A 268 29.81 33.91 -4.14
CA ARG A 268 30.23 35.24 -3.66
C ARG A 268 29.18 35.91 -2.78
N TYR A 269 27.90 35.89 -3.17
CA TYR A 269 26.82 36.47 -2.37
C TYR A 269 26.54 35.70 -1.06
N ARG A 270 26.79 34.38 -1.03
CA ARG A 270 26.59 33.53 0.16
C ARG A 270 27.84 33.36 1.03
N GLY A 271 28.99 33.90 0.62
CA GLY A 271 30.24 33.77 1.37
C GLY A 271 30.79 32.34 1.45
N TRP A 272 30.57 31.54 0.39
CA TRP A 272 31.12 30.18 0.29
C TRP A 272 32.66 30.16 0.31
N LYS A 273 33.24 29.04 0.71
CA LYS A 273 34.68 28.82 0.63
C LYS A 273 35.12 28.82 -0.84
N ASP A 274 36.34 29.29 -1.12
CA ASP A 274 36.88 29.30 -2.48
C ASP A 274 36.80 27.92 -3.15
N GLU A 275 37.04 26.86 -2.39
CA GLU A 275 36.96 25.45 -2.80
C GLU A 275 35.56 25.03 -3.29
N GLU A 276 34.52 25.49 -2.58
CA GLU A 276 33.12 25.21 -2.93
C GLU A 276 32.71 25.93 -4.21
N ILE A 277 33.25 27.14 -4.44
CA ILE A 277 33.05 27.93 -5.66
C ILE A 277 33.80 27.30 -6.84
N ILE A 278 35.06 26.88 -6.64
CA ILE A 278 35.85 26.11 -7.61
C ILE A 278 35.07 24.87 -8.05
N GLN A 279 34.58 24.08 -7.11
CA GLN A 279 33.86 22.84 -7.41
C GLN A 279 32.55 23.10 -8.15
N ALA A 280 31.79 24.12 -7.75
CA ALA A 280 30.56 24.51 -8.44
C ALA A 280 30.81 24.99 -9.88
N VAL A 281 31.96 25.63 -10.15
CA VAL A 281 32.38 26.04 -11.50
C VAL A 281 32.83 24.83 -12.33
N LEU A 282 33.64 23.94 -11.76
CA LEU A 282 34.13 22.70 -12.38
C LEU A 282 32.96 21.82 -12.86
N LEU A 283 31.94 21.62 -12.02
CA LEU A 283 30.74 20.85 -12.34
C LEU A 283 29.92 21.41 -13.52
N ASN A 284 30.06 22.71 -13.85
CA ASN A 284 29.37 23.33 -14.99
C ASN A 284 30.20 23.30 -16.30
N ILE A 285 31.51 23.09 -16.18
CA ILE A 285 32.46 23.01 -17.30
C ILE A 285 32.61 21.57 -17.78
N VAL A 286 32.60 20.58 -16.87
CA VAL A 286 32.70 19.16 -17.20
C VAL A 286 31.32 18.60 -17.55
N SER A 287 31.17 18.04 -18.75
CA SER A 287 30.00 17.25 -19.14
C SER A 287 30.17 15.77 -18.77
N GLY A 288 30.17 15.43 -17.48
CA GLY A 288 30.34 14.05 -17.01
C GLY A 288 30.94 13.94 -15.59
N TYR A 289 31.33 12.71 -15.22
CA TYR A 289 32.02 12.44 -13.97
C TYR A 289 33.50 12.85 -14.08
N TYR A 290 33.94 13.78 -13.24
CA TYR A 290 35.35 14.17 -13.09
C TYR A 290 35.74 14.03 -11.62
N TYR A 291 36.82 13.32 -11.36
CA TYR A 291 37.40 13.14 -10.03
C TYR A 291 38.92 13.02 -10.19
N SER A 292 39.67 13.99 -9.64
CA SER A 292 41.12 14.06 -9.78
C SER A 292 41.73 14.76 -8.58
N ILE A 293 42.25 13.99 -7.62
CA ILE A 293 42.87 14.51 -6.39
C ILE A 293 44.04 15.48 -6.72
N SER A 294 44.80 15.19 -7.78
CA SER A 294 45.85 16.08 -8.28
C SER A 294 45.31 17.33 -8.97
N GLY A 295 44.14 17.24 -9.63
CA GLY A 295 43.42 18.39 -10.21
C GLY A 295 42.90 19.34 -9.15
N ASP A 296 42.27 18.82 -8.09
CA ASP A 296 41.73 19.61 -6.99
C ASP A 296 42.84 20.36 -6.23
N LEU A 297 43.95 19.66 -5.92
CA LEU A 297 45.15 20.28 -5.32
C LEU A 297 45.81 21.33 -6.23
N TYR A 298 45.77 21.14 -7.55
CA TYR A 298 46.25 22.13 -8.51
C TYR A 298 45.35 23.37 -8.53
N LEU A 299 44.03 23.18 -8.60
CA LEU A 299 43.03 24.25 -8.59
C LEU A 299 43.14 25.12 -7.34
N GLN A 300 43.21 24.52 -6.14
CA GLN A 300 43.43 25.22 -4.88
C GLN A 300 44.69 26.09 -4.93
N ARG A 301 45.84 25.49 -5.29
CA ARG A 301 47.14 26.18 -5.31
C ARG A 301 47.21 27.32 -6.32
N GLN A 302 46.69 27.12 -7.53
CA GLN A 302 46.69 28.16 -8.55
C GLN A 302 45.70 29.28 -8.22
N TRP A 303 44.50 28.94 -7.73
CA TRP A 303 43.53 29.95 -7.32
C TRP A 303 44.07 30.82 -6.18
N SER A 304 44.71 30.24 -5.15
CA SER A 304 45.32 31.02 -4.07
C SER A 304 46.39 32.00 -4.57
N LYS A 305 47.28 31.57 -5.49
CA LYS A 305 48.30 32.44 -6.10
C LYS A 305 47.68 33.57 -6.90
N VAL A 306 46.69 33.26 -7.73
CA VAL A 306 46.04 34.20 -8.64
C VAL A 306 45.16 35.20 -7.89
N LYS A 307 44.45 34.75 -6.85
CA LYS A 307 43.62 35.59 -5.98
C LYS A 307 44.44 36.60 -5.17
N ALA A 308 45.70 36.30 -4.85
CA ALA A 308 46.61 37.25 -4.21
C ALA A 308 46.97 38.45 -5.12
N THR A 309 46.91 38.28 -6.44
CA THR A 309 47.18 39.32 -7.44
C THR A 309 45.94 40.15 -7.81
N LEU A 310 44.74 39.72 -7.40
CA LEU A 310 43.48 40.43 -7.67
C LEU A 310 43.25 41.57 -6.65
N PRO A 311 43.00 42.82 -7.08
CA PRO A 311 42.68 43.91 -6.17
C PRO A 311 41.34 43.64 -5.47
N GLN A 312 41.36 43.53 -4.14
CA GLN A 312 40.14 43.38 -3.36
C GLN A 312 39.38 44.73 -3.26
N PRO A 313 38.09 44.78 -3.62
CA PRO A 313 37.27 45.93 -3.30
C PRO A 313 36.96 45.94 -1.78
N GLY A 314 37.70 46.75 -1.02
CA GLY A 314 37.29 47.14 0.33
C GLY A 314 38.16 46.71 1.52
N GLN A 315 39.45 46.38 1.34
CA GLN A 315 40.37 46.22 2.49
C GLN A 315 41.34 47.40 2.60
N LYS A 316 41.08 48.28 3.58
CA LYS A 316 42.10 49.20 4.10
C LYS A 316 43.17 48.36 4.81
N SER A 317 44.41 48.45 4.36
CA SER A 317 45.54 47.81 5.03
C SER A 317 45.77 48.42 6.41
N ILE A 318 45.66 47.59 7.46
CA ILE A 318 46.20 47.90 8.77
C ILE A 318 47.57 47.21 8.84
N GLN A 319 48.64 47.98 8.65
CA GLN A 319 49.92 47.90 9.37
C GLN A 319 50.95 48.81 8.70
N ASN A 320 51.20 49.96 9.32
CA ASN A 320 52.51 50.27 9.88
C ASN A 320 52.33 51.50 10.78
N ALA A 321 52.61 51.33 12.06
CA ALA A 321 52.65 52.43 13.01
C ALA A 321 54.07 52.98 13.06
N GLU A 322 54.25 54.27 12.81
CA GLU A 322 55.22 55.04 13.60
C GLU A 322 54.99 56.56 13.53
N THR A 323 55.28 57.20 14.65
CA THR A 323 55.48 58.66 14.84
C THR A 323 54.33 59.67 14.67
N ARG A 324 53.88 60.13 15.86
CA ARG A 324 53.76 61.55 16.29
C ARG A 324 52.38 62.27 16.26
N LYS A 325 51.83 62.34 17.48
CA LYS A 325 51.34 63.54 18.20
C LYS A 325 49.93 64.12 17.94
N ALA A 326 49.20 64.19 19.06
CA ALA A 326 48.25 65.23 19.51
C ALA A 326 46.76 65.20 19.07
N LEU A 327 45.90 65.36 20.10
CA LEU A 327 44.46 65.71 20.10
C LEU A 327 44.28 67.21 19.69
N PRO A 328 43.06 67.83 19.62
CA PRO A 328 41.67 67.38 19.92
C PRO A 328 40.64 67.69 18.78
N PRO A 329 39.30 67.47 18.94
CA PRO A 329 38.32 67.57 17.84
C PRO A 329 37.66 68.96 17.68
N PRO A 330 37.04 69.27 16.51
CA PRO A 330 36.16 70.43 16.33
C PRO A 330 34.71 70.16 16.76
N LYS A 331 34.01 71.23 17.15
CA LYS A 331 32.65 71.26 17.73
C LYS A 331 31.54 71.55 16.70
N GLU A 332 30.31 71.47 17.19
CA GLU A 332 29.05 71.86 16.56
C GLU A 332 28.99 73.28 15.99
N ASN A 333 28.09 73.47 15.01
CA ASN A 333 27.09 74.54 14.92
C ASN A 333 26.07 74.07 13.84
N LEU A 334 24.74 73.91 14.04
CA LEU A 334 23.71 74.79 14.65
C LEU A 334 23.69 76.17 13.95
N GLN A 335 22.60 76.71 13.40
CA GLN A 335 21.16 76.41 13.44
C GLN A 335 20.42 77.19 12.33
N LYS A 336 19.12 76.85 12.14
CA LYS A 336 17.94 77.74 11.89
C LYS A 336 17.09 77.28 10.68
N ALA A 337 15.75 77.32 10.71
CA ALA A 337 14.81 77.35 11.84
C ALA A 337 13.40 76.90 11.36
N LEU A 338 12.65 76.21 12.21
CA LEU A 338 11.19 75.98 12.11
C LEU A 338 10.43 77.23 12.68
N PRO A 339 9.10 77.41 12.45
CA PRO A 339 8.08 76.83 13.36
C PRO A 339 6.71 76.44 12.71
N PRO A 340 5.74 75.85 13.48
CA PRO A 340 4.80 74.84 12.98
C PRO A 340 3.32 75.07 13.41
N ALA A 341 2.59 73.98 13.73
CA ALA A 341 1.24 73.83 14.34
C ALA A 341 0.11 73.41 13.35
N LYS A 342 -0.89 72.59 13.72
CA LYS A 342 -1.27 71.99 15.02
C LYS A 342 -2.08 70.69 14.83
N GLN A 343 -2.14 69.85 15.87
CA GLN A 343 -2.93 68.61 15.93
C GLN A 343 -4.45 68.89 16.11
N LYS A 344 -5.31 67.92 15.77
CA LYS A 344 -6.30 67.37 16.73
C LYS A 344 -6.96 66.07 16.28
N THR A 345 -7.28 65.24 17.28
CA THR A 345 -8.06 64.00 17.25
C THR A 345 -9.54 64.28 17.62
N VAL A 346 -10.37 63.22 17.48
CA VAL A 346 -11.50 62.79 18.37
C VAL A 346 -12.75 62.35 17.58
N SER A 347 -13.42 61.34 18.12
CA SER A 347 -14.56 60.54 17.64
C SER A 347 -15.92 60.93 18.26
N ALA A 348 -16.99 60.22 17.85
CA ALA A 348 -18.36 60.20 18.43
C ALA A 348 -19.27 61.40 18.02
N ASP A 349 -20.61 61.30 17.93
CA ASP A 349 -21.53 60.15 18.11
C ASP A 349 -22.91 60.35 17.42
N VAL A 350 -23.68 59.24 17.30
CA VAL A 350 -25.17 59.07 17.41
C VAL A 350 -26.15 60.23 17.06
N ASP A 351 -27.08 60.03 16.10
CA ASP A 351 -28.55 59.72 16.27
C ASP A 351 -29.33 59.79 14.91
N LYS A 352 -30.15 58.78 14.54
CA LYS A 352 -31.66 58.70 14.53
C LYS A 352 -32.41 59.82 13.76
N ASP A 353 -33.54 59.59 13.07
CA ASP A 353 -34.56 58.56 13.27
C ASP A 353 -35.42 58.23 12.01
N LYS A 354 -36.05 57.04 11.99
CA LYS A 354 -37.39 56.64 11.44
C LYS A 354 -37.91 57.27 10.12
N LYS A 355 -38.41 56.50 9.13
CA LYS A 355 -39.69 55.70 9.12
C LYS A 355 -39.91 55.06 7.69
N GLU A 356 -40.86 54.18 7.33
CA GLU A 356 -41.89 53.33 7.97
C GLU A 356 -42.36 52.17 7.00
N ARG A 357 -42.80 51.00 7.52
CA ARG A 357 -43.81 49.98 7.01
C ARG A 357 -43.94 49.64 5.49
N LYS A 358 -44.19 48.39 5.05
CA LYS A 358 -45.10 47.28 5.51
C LYS A 358 -44.49 45.90 5.13
N LYS A 359 -44.39 44.85 5.97
CA LYS A 359 -45.38 43.89 6.53
C LYS A 359 -45.93 42.76 5.60
N THR A 360 -45.68 41.50 6.02
CA THR A 360 -46.44 40.22 5.82
C THR A 360 -46.53 39.61 4.41
N LYS A 361 -46.34 38.29 4.18
CA LYS A 361 -47.01 37.15 4.84
C LYS A 361 -46.19 35.83 4.84
N GLU A 362 -46.45 34.97 5.83
CA GLU A 362 -46.19 33.53 5.77
C GLU A 362 -47.17 32.82 4.82
N ILE A 363 -46.75 31.76 4.10
CA ILE A 363 -47.64 30.65 3.72
C ILE A 363 -46.88 29.31 3.78
N LYS A 364 -47.49 28.30 4.42
CA LYS A 364 -47.07 26.88 4.43
C LYS A 364 -47.33 26.24 3.04
N PRO A 365 -46.95 24.96 2.86
CA PRO A 365 -47.98 24.07 2.31
C PRO A 365 -48.12 22.77 3.12
N LYS A 366 -49.36 22.45 3.48
CA LYS A 366 -49.80 21.12 3.91
C LYS A 366 -50.46 20.42 2.71
N ILE A 367 -50.02 19.18 2.44
CA ILE A 367 -50.84 18.04 2.01
C ILE A 367 -51.83 18.26 0.84
N LYS A 368 -51.60 17.54 -0.27
CA LYS A 368 -52.68 16.80 -0.93
C LYS A 368 -52.29 15.34 -1.15
N LYS A 369 -53.06 14.44 -0.53
CA LYS A 369 -53.09 13.01 -0.86
C LYS A 369 -53.88 12.85 -2.17
N VAL A 370 -53.44 11.96 -3.06
CA VAL A 370 -54.37 11.24 -3.94
C VAL A 370 -54.40 9.79 -3.48
N LYS A 371 -55.58 9.31 -3.15
CA LYS A 371 -55.86 7.89 -2.96
C LYS A 371 -56.24 7.31 -4.32
N THR A 372 -55.80 6.09 -4.62
CA THR A 372 -56.61 5.15 -5.40
C THR A 372 -56.71 3.87 -4.60
N GLN A 373 -57.93 3.37 -4.41
CA GLN A 373 -58.22 2.18 -3.60
C GLN A 373 -58.65 1.00 -4.48
N LYS A 374 -58.30 -0.21 -4.02
CA LYS A 374 -59.04 -1.48 -4.12
C LYS A 374 -59.55 -1.97 -5.49
N LYS A 375 -59.05 -3.16 -5.86
CA LYS A 375 -59.76 -4.46 -5.97
C LYS A 375 -58.66 -5.52 -5.71
N ILE A 376 -58.74 -6.52 -4.83
CA ILE A 376 -59.79 -7.50 -4.48
C ILE A 376 -60.31 -8.27 -5.70
N SER A 377 -59.78 -9.48 -5.87
CA SER A 377 -60.48 -10.63 -6.43
C SER A 377 -59.79 -11.92 -5.98
N GLU A 378 -60.45 -12.69 -5.13
CA GLU A 378 -60.11 -14.10 -4.85
C GLU A 378 -60.58 -15.01 -6.00
N ASN A 379 -59.82 -16.07 -6.27
CA ASN A 379 -60.26 -17.42 -6.68
C ASN A 379 -58.96 -18.25 -6.86
N LYS A 380 -58.64 -19.34 -6.14
CA LYS A 380 -59.37 -20.47 -5.53
C LYS A 380 -59.73 -21.58 -6.55
N LYS A 381 -59.19 -22.79 -6.28
CA LYS A 381 -59.42 -24.12 -6.93
C LYS A 381 -58.75 -24.33 -8.29
N THR A 382 -58.30 -25.54 -8.68
CA THR A 382 -58.49 -26.92 -8.14
C THR A 382 -57.19 -27.75 -8.39
N GLU A 383 -56.76 -28.67 -7.50
CA GLU A 383 -56.73 -30.16 -7.64
C GLU A 383 -56.29 -30.70 -9.03
N GLU A 384 -55.46 -31.75 -9.19
CA GLU A 384 -55.35 -33.06 -8.51
C GLU A 384 -53.87 -33.43 -8.17
N LYS A 385 -53.47 -34.18 -7.11
CA LYS A 385 -53.81 -35.53 -6.58
C LYS A 385 -53.32 -36.74 -7.40
N LEU A 386 -52.23 -37.37 -6.92
CA LEU A 386 -52.08 -38.85 -6.78
C LEU A 386 -50.88 -39.13 -5.85
N GLN A 387 -51.08 -39.36 -4.55
CA GLN A 387 -51.26 -40.69 -3.93
C GLN A 387 -50.31 -41.81 -4.41
N LYS A 388 -49.43 -42.29 -3.52
CA LYS A 388 -49.54 -43.66 -2.96
C LYS A 388 -48.71 -43.88 -1.69
N ASN A 389 -49.17 -44.87 -0.93
CA ASN A 389 -48.85 -45.15 0.48
C ASN A 389 -47.83 -46.29 0.67
N LYS A 390 -47.27 -46.37 1.90
CA LYS A 390 -46.66 -47.56 2.58
C LYS A 390 -45.30 -48.03 1.99
N THR A 391 -44.36 -48.59 2.76
CA THR A 391 -44.41 -49.19 4.12
C THR A 391 -43.04 -49.11 4.83
N VAL A 392 -43.01 -49.06 6.16
CA VAL A 392 -41.79 -49.28 7.00
C VAL A 392 -41.53 -50.80 7.12
N PRO A 393 -40.29 -51.28 7.37
CA PRO A 393 -40.00 -51.72 8.74
C PRO A 393 -38.55 -51.55 9.26
N LYS A 394 -38.46 -51.19 10.55
CA LYS A 394 -37.48 -51.61 11.58
C LYS A 394 -36.00 -51.16 11.53
N THR A 395 -35.60 -50.59 12.66
CA THR A 395 -34.23 -50.40 13.19
C THR A 395 -33.50 -51.74 13.40
N PRO A 396 -32.14 -51.81 13.47
CA PRO A 396 -31.44 -51.54 14.74
C PRO A 396 -29.95 -51.07 14.70
N LYS A 397 -29.52 -50.51 15.84
CA LYS A 397 -28.16 -50.56 16.47
C LYS A 397 -26.93 -50.05 15.69
N LEU A 398 -26.32 -48.96 16.20
CA LEU A 398 -24.89 -48.70 16.03
C LEU A 398 -24.08 -49.81 16.71
N PHE A 399 -23.07 -50.34 16.01
CA PHE A 399 -21.99 -51.14 16.62
C PHE A 399 -20.66 -50.40 16.47
N VAL A 400 -19.88 -50.42 17.56
CA VAL A 400 -18.55 -49.83 17.69
C VAL A 400 -17.54 -50.59 16.82
N PHE A 401 -16.63 -49.88 16.15
CA PHE A 401 -15.40 -50.47 15.61
C PHE A 401 -14.15 -49.82 16.23
N LYS A 402 -13.29 -50.68 16.79
CA LYS A 402 -12.03 -50.32 17.46
C LYS A 402 -11.08 -49.56 16.53
N LYS A 403 -10.50 -48.46 17.03
CA LYS A 403 -9.28 -47.86 16.47
C LYS A 403 -8.08 -48.68 16.97
N ARG A 404 -7.17 -49.07 16.07
CA ARG A 404 -5.96 -49.83 16.43
C ARG A 404 -4.88 -48.90 17.00
N GLU A 405 -4.23 -49.36 18.06
CA GLU A 405 -3.11 -48.69 18.71
C GLU A 405 -1.83 -48.75 17.86
N LYS A 406 -0.90 -47.81 18.12
CA LYS A 406 0.50 -47.84 17.65
C LYS A 406 1.44 -47.66 18.85
N PRO A 407 2.69 -48.14 18.78
CA PRO A 407 3.52 -48.34 19.97
C PRO A 407 4.00 -47.04 20.64
N ILE A 408 4.24 -47.14 21.95
CA ILE A 408 4.69 -46.07 22.83
C ILE A 408 6.22 -46.02 22.86
N LEU A 409 6.80 -44.82 22.79
CA LEU A 409 8.15 -44.49 23.27
C LEU A 409 8.04 -43.41 24.37
N PRO A 410 9.05 -43.25 25.25
CA PRO A 410 8.84 -42.74 26.61
C PRO A 410 8.50 -41.25 26.71
N SER A 411 7.75 -40.94 27.77
CA SER A 411 7.17 -39.64 28.11
C SER A 411 8.19 -38.58 28.54
N GLN A 412 8.13 -37.40 27.92
CA GLN A 412 8.55 -36.14 28.54
C GLN A 412 7.42 -35.62 29.46
N PRO A 413 7.72 -34.76 30.47
CA PRO A 413 6.74 -34.34 31.46
C PRO A 413 5.53 -33.64 30.83
N GLU A 414 4.34 -33.94 31.37
CA GLU A 414 3.06 -33.42 30.87
C GLU A 414 2.93 -31.90 31.10
N LEU A 415 3.37 -31.12 30.11
CA LEU A 415 2.97 -29.72 29.98
C LEU A 415 1.47 -29.67 29.69
N LYS A 416 0.67 -29.27 30.68
CA LYS A 416 -0.72 -28.83 30.45
C LYS A 416 -0.67 -27.57 29.57
N PRO A 417 -1.19 -27.57 28.34
CA PRO A 417 -1.23 -26.36 27.54
C PRO A 417 -2.34 -25.45 28.07
N ALA A 418 -1.98 -24.27 28.60
CA ALA A 418 -2.96 -23.26 29.01
C ALA A 418 -3.61 -22.53 27.81
N GLY A 419 -3.06 -22.73 26.60
CA GLY A 419 -3.43 -22.01 25.39
C GLY A 419 -2.78 -20.62 25.33
N SER A 420 -2.90 -19.96 24.18
CA SER A 420 -2.48 -18.55 24.08
C SER A 420 -3.44 -17.66 24.85
N ILE A 421 -2.97 -16.55 25.42
CA ILE A 421 -3.85 -15.58 26.10
C ILE A 421 -4.97 -15.07 25.17
N ALA A 422 -4.69 -14.88 23.88
CA ALA A 422 -5.71 -14.57 22.87
C ALA A 422 -6.76 -15.69 22.72
N GLU A 423 -6.39 -16.96 22.91
CA GLU A 423 -7.31 -18.11 22.89
C GLU A 423 -8.10 -18.24 24.19
N ILE A 424 -7.48 -17.94 25.34
CA ILE A 424 -8.17 -17.82 26.64
C ILE A 424 -9.25 -16.74 26.57
N ILE A 425 -8.92 -15.55 26.04
CA ILE A 425 -9.89 -14.47 25.79
C ILE A 425 -10.99 -14.95 24.85
N GLN A 426 -10.64 -15.60 23.73
CA GLN A 426 -11.62 -16.10 22.76
C GLN A 426 -12.59 -17.12 23.37
N LEU A 427 -12.10 -18.04 24.21
CA LEU A 427 -12.91 -19.02 24.93
C LEU A 427 -13.83 -18.35 25.95
N MET A 428 -13.34 -17.37 26.71
CA MET A 428 -14.15 -16.65 27.71
C MET A 428 -15.21 -15.73 27.10
N THR A 429 -14.96 -15.14 25.93
CA THR A 429 -15.93 -14.26 25.24
C THR A 429 -16.89 -15.02 24.32
N GLY A 430 -16.59 -16.28 23.98
CA GLY A 430 -17.32 -17.04 22.97
C GLY A 430 -17.21 -16.48 21.55
N SER A 431 -16.23 -15.61 21.29
CA SER A 431 -16.06 -14.95 19.99
C SER A 431 -15.48 -15.88 18.93
N SER A 432 -15.89 -15.73 17.67
CA SER A 432 -15.36 -16.50 16.54
C SER A 432 -14.00 -15.99 16.02
N TYR A 433 -13.45 -14.94 16.61
CA TYR A 433 -12.22 -14.26 16.18
C TYR A 433 -11.27 -14.03 17.36
N LYS A 434 -9.95 -14.03 17.08
CA LYS A 434 -8.92 -13.63 18.06
C LYS A 434 -8.95 -12.11 18.23
N LEU A 435 -8.95 -11.65 19.48
CA LEU A 435 -9.02 -10.22 19.79
C LEU A 435 -7.67 -9.52 19.48
N HIS A 436 -7.72 -8.32 18.91
CA HIS A 436 -6.51 -7.60 18.51
C HIS A 436 -5.67 -7.17 19.72
N LYS A 437 -4.35 -7.47 19.69
CA LYS A 437 -3.39 -7.19 20.77
C LYS A 437 -3.56 -5.78 21.36
N GLY A 438 -3.61 -4.75 20.52
CA GLY A 438 -3.76 -3.36 20.97
C GLY A 438 -5.00 -3.10 21.85
N MET A 439 -6.17 -3.65 21.51
CA MET A 439 -7.42 -3.43 22.26
C MET A 439 -7.33 -4.00 23.69
N PHE A 440 -6.60 -5.09 23.87
CA PHE A 440 -6.34 -5.70 25.18
C PHE A 440 -5.41 -4.81 26.01
N PHE A 441 -4.23 -4.46 25.47
CA PHE A 441 -3.20 -3.73 26.21
C PHE A 441 -3.54 -2.28 26.55
N GLU A 442 -4.41 -1.61 25.78
CA GLU A 442 -4.92 -0.26 26.10
C GLU A 442 -5.51 -0.16 27.52
N ASN A 443 -6.15 -1.23 28.01
CA ASN A 443 -6.94 -1.19 29.24
C ASN A 443 -6.63 -2.31 30.24
N ILE A 444 -5.82 -3.33 29.89
CA ILE A 444 -5.53 -4.44 30.81
C ILE A 444 -4.92 -3.99 32.15
N ARG A 445 -4.14 -2.90 32.15
CA ARG A 445 -3.54 -2.32 33.37
C ARG A 445 -4.58 -1.94 34.43
N THR A 446 -5.80 -1.50 34.07
CA THR A 446 -6.83 -1.20 35.08
C THR A 446 -7.39 -2.46 35.73
N SER A 447 -7.43 -3.58 35.01
CA SER A 447 -7.88 -4.88 35.52
C SER A 447 -6.79 -5.57 36.35
N ILE A 448 -5.52 -5.45 35.94
CA ILE A 448 -4.35 -5.90 36.73
C ILE A 448 -4.36 -5.22 38.11
N ARG A 449 -4.49 -3.89 38.14
CA ARG A 449 -4.59 -3.12 39.39
C ARG A 449 -5.74 -3.58 40.28
N LYS A 450 -6.93 -3.78 39.72
CA LYS A 450 -8.10 -4.25 40.47
C LYS A 450 -7.92 -5.64 41.07
N GLU A 451 -7.17 -6.53 40.42
CA GLU A 451 -6.88 -7.85 40.97
C GLU A 451 -5.80 -7.77 42.08
N LEU A 452 -4.76 -6.95 41.89
CA LEU A 452 -3.76 -6.67 42.94
C LEU A 452 -4.40 -6.00 44.17
N ASP A 453 -5.34 -5.08 43.97
CA ASP A 453 -6.06 -4.38 45.05
C ASP A 453 -6.88 -5.36 45.91
N LYS A 454 -7.48 -6.41 45.33
CA LYS A 454 -8.19 -7.46 46.09
C LYS A 454 -7.29 -8.23 47.05
N GLN A 455 -5.98 -8.27 46.78
CA GLN A 455 -5.00 -8.99 47.59
C GLN A 455 -4.42 -8.14 48.73
N THR A 456 -4.86 -6.89 48.91
CA THR A 456 -4.35 -5.95 49.93
C THR A 456 -4.83 -6.28 51.36
N VAL A 457 -4.58 -7.51 51.81
CA VAL A 457 -4.68 -7.89 53.23
C VAL A 457 -3.40 -7.45 53.96
N GLN A 458 -3.40 -6.20 54.42
CA GLN A 458 -2.61 -5.71 55.57
C GLN A 458 -1.11 -6.10 55.63
N THR A 459 -0.29 -5.59 54.71
CA THR A 459 1.10 -5.23 55.06
C THR A 459 1.44 -3.84 54.54
N VAL A 460 1.72 -2.93 55.46
CA VAL A 460 2.20 -1.57 55.14
C VAL A 460 3.65 -1.69 54.66
N SER A 461 3.85 -1.77 53.35
CA SER A 461 5.17 -1.51 52.76
C SER A 461 5.36 -0.02 52.53
N VAL A 462 6.55 0.47 52.85
CA VAL A 462 6.86 1.91 52.96
C VAL A 462 7.12 2.57 51.61
N PHE A 463 7.19 1.78 50.52
CA PHE A 463 7.49 2.26 49.17
C PHE A 463 6.44 1.84 48.15
N LYS A 464 5.89 2.81 47.41
CA LYS A 464 4.89 2.59 46.36
C LYS A 464 5.43 1.85 45.11
N SER A 465 6.72 1.50 45.07
CA SER A 465 7.35 0.84 43.92
C SER A 465 6.87 -0.59 43.74
N GLU A 466 6.78 -1.38 44.82
CA GLU A 466 6.51 -2.83 44.75
C GLU A 466 5.19 -3.17 44.03
N TYR A 467 4.17 -2.32 44.18
CA TYR A 467 2.89 -2.44 43.47
C TYR A 467 3.03 -2.13 41.96
N VAL A 468 3.83 -1.13 41.60
CA VAL A 468 4.11 -0.76 40.20
C VAL A 468 4.99 -1.82 39.53
N ASP A 469 5.95 -2.38 40.29
CA ASP A 469 6.81 -3.47 39.83
C ASP A 469 5.99 -4.75 39.60
N ALA A 470 5.05 -5.08 40.50
CA ALA A 470 4.09 -6.17 40.30
C ALA A 470 3.16 -5.94 39.10
N GLU A 471 2.63 -4.72 38.89
CA GLU A 471 1.83 -4.38 37.71
C GLU A 471 2.62 -4.59 36.41
N ASN A 472 3.87 -4.13 36.37
CA ASN A 472 4.73 -4.26 35.20
C ASN A 472 5.10 -5.73 34.94
N LEU A 473 5.48 -6.53 35.95
CA LEU A 473 5.77 -7.96 35.77
C LEU A 473 4.58 -8.75 35.20
N ILE A 474 3.35 -8.43 35.62
CA ILE A 474 2.14 -9.04 35.05
C ILE A 474 1.91 -8.55 33.61
N TYR A 475 2.07 -7.25 33.36
CA TYR A 475 1.90 -6.64 32.03
C TYR A 475 2.90 -7.21 31.01
N ASP A 476 4.18 -7.29 31.37
CA ASP A 476 5.26 -7.81 30.54
C ASP A 476 5.03 -9.29 30.21
N PHE A 477 4.59 -10.09 31.18
CA PHE A 477 4.19 -11.48 30.95
C PHE A 477 3.06 -11.60 29.93
N PHE A 478 2.02 -10.77 30.05
CA PHE A 478 0.94 -10.71 29.07
C PHE A 478 1.48 -10.32 27.69
N GLU A 479 2.37 -9.32 27.61
CA GLU A 479 2.92 -8.82 26.34
C GLU A 479 3.77 -9.86 25.61
N GLU A 480 4.64 -10.57 26.32
CA GLU A 480 5.47 -11.67 25.79
C GLU A 480 4.62 -12.86 25.33
N ASN A 481 3.58 -13.21 26.09
CA ASN A 481 2.86 -14.47 25.92
C ASN A 481 1.48 -14.34 25.24
N TYR A 482 1.11 -13.15 24.77
CA TYR A 482 -0.22 -12.89 24.18
C TYR A 482 -0.62 -13.94 23.13
N ASP A 483 0.28 -14.20 22.17
CA ASP A 483 0.11 -15.14 21.07
C ASP A 483 0.79 -16.51 21.30
N ASN A 484 1.41 -16.74 22.48
CA ASN A 484 2.20 -17.95 22.77
C ASN A 484 1.29 -19.13 23.20
N PRO A 485 1.13 -20.20 22.41
CA PRO A 485 0.24 -21.32 22.74
C PRO A 485 0.74 -22.21 23.90
N PHE A 486 2.02 -22.07 24.27
CA PHE A 486 2.69 -22.84 25.32
C PHE A 486 2.94 -22.01 26.59
N GLN A 487 2.20 -20.90 26.74
CA GLN A 487 2.21 -20.08 27.94
C GLN A 487 1.88 -20.93 29.18
N ASN A 488 2.58 -20.65 30.28
CA ASN A 488 2.27 -21.20 31.61
C ASN A 488 2.63 -20.17 32.68
N TRP A 489 1.63 -19.67 33.39
CA TRP A 489 1.80 -18.66 34.44
C TRP A 489 2.48 -19.24 35.69
N GLU A 490 2.03 -20.40 36.17
CA GLU A 490 2.51 -21.05 37.42
C GLU A 490 4.02 -21.34 37.39
N VAL A 491 4.58 -21.58 36.19
CA VAL A 491 6.01 -21.92 36.03
C VAL A 491 6.88 -20.69 35.73
N SER A 492 6.26 -19.56 35.36
CA SER A 492 6.94 -18.35 34.86
C SER A 492 7.89 -17.69 35.87
N GLU A 493 8.88 -16.96 35.36
CA GLU A 493 9.78 -16.18 36.21
C GLU A 493 9.08 -14.96 36.81
N GLN A 494 8.14 -14.36 36.06
CA GLN A 494 7.32 -13.24 36.48
C GLN A 494 6.44 -13.61 37.68
N HIS A 495 5.77 -14.77 37.66
CA HIS A 495 4.98 -15.24 38.81
C HIS A 495 5.84 -15.40 40.08
N LYS A 496 7.02 -16.03 39.97
CA LYS A 496 7.98 -16.18 41.09
C LYS A 496 8.54 -14.85 41.58
N ALA A 497 8.62 -13.83 40.72
CA ALA A 497 9.02 -12.48 41.11
C ALA A 497 7.89 -11.76 41.88
N ILE A 498 6.64 -11.96 41.48
CA ILE A 498 5.45 -11.38 42.12
C ILE A 498 5.19 -12.00 43.51
N GLU A 499 5.41 -13.32 43.67
CA GLU A 499 5.36 -13.96 44.99
C GLU A 499 6.41 -13.39 45.96
N LYS A 500 7.62 -13.06 45.47
CA LYS A 500 8.66 -12.38 46.28
C LYS A 500 8.27 -10.95 46.69
N LEU A 501 7.41 -10.30 45.91
CA LEU A 501 6.82 -9.00 46.23
C LEU A 501 5.59 -9.11 47.16
N GLY A 502 5.22 -10.33 47.59
CA GLY A 502 4.14 -10.58 48.55
C GLY A 502 2.74 -10.72 47.94
N PHE A 503 2.61 -10.71 46.61
CA PHE A 503 1.33 -10.89 45.92
C PHE A 503 1.13 -12.36 45.50
N ILE A 504 -0.08 -12.89 45.70
CA ILE A 504 -0.43 -14.30 45.47
C ILE A 504 -1.43 -14.37 44.31
N LEU A 505 -0.94 -14.36 43.07
CA LEU A 505 -1.78 -14.49 41.87
C LEU A 505 -1.64 -15.92 41.30
N PRO A 506 -2.53 -16.88 41.62
CA PRO A 506 -2.39 -18.27 41.16
C PRO A 506 -2.76 -18.49 39.69
N SER A 507 -3.54 -17.57 39.08
CA SER A 507 -3.91 -17.65 37.67
C SER A 507 -4.12 -16.24 37.10
N ILE A 508 -3.89 -16.10 35.79
CA ILE A 508 -4.16 -14.88 35.01
C ILE A 508 -5.63 -14.75 34.57
N GLU A 509 -6.43 -15.82 34.66
CA GLU A 509 -7.83 -15.83 34.25
C GLU A 509 -8.72 -14.79 34.96
N PRO A 510 -8.59 -14.51 36.27
CA PRO A 510 -9.38 -13.49 36.96
C PRO A 510 -9.19 -12.09 36.35
N ILE A 511 -7.96 -11.74 36.00
CA ILE A 511 -7.61 -10.46 35.38
C ILE A 511 -8.26 -10.34 34.00
N ILE A 512 -8.18 -11.39 33.18
CA ILE A 512 -8.80 -11.43 31.85
C ILE A 512 -10.33 -11.31 31.98
N LYS A 513 -10.93 -12.01 32.94
CA LYS A 513 -12.37 -12.02 33.18
C LYS A 513 -12.90 -10.65 33.62
N ASP A 514 -12.19 -9.96 34.50
CA ASP A 514 -12.53 -8.60 34.92
C ASP A 514 -12.31 -7.58 33.78
N TRP A 515 -11.28 -7.77 32.94
CA TRP A 515 -11.09 -6.96 31.74
C TRP A 515 -12.24 -7.12 30.73
N ILE A 516 -12.66 -8.37 30.46
CA ILE A 516 -13.84 -8.66 29.62
C ILE A 516 -15.05 -7.91 30.17
N ARG A 517 -15.35 -8.07 31.47
CA ARG A 517 -16.54 -7.49 32.12
C ARG A 517 -16.62 -5.96 32.07
N GLU A 518 -15.49 -5.27 31.89
CA GLU A 518 -15.44 -3.80 31.84
C GLU A 518 -15.44 -3.22 30.41
N LYS A 519 -15.30 -4.07 29.38
CA LYS A 519 -15.07 -3.62 27.99
C LYS A 519 -15.90 -4.35 26.92
N LEU A 520 -16.51 -5.50 27.25
CA LEU A 520 -17.36 -6.33 26.40
C LEU A 520 -18.71 -6.61 27.08
#